data_AF-A0AAW7FDP4-F1
#
_entry.id   AF-A0AAW7FDP4-F1
#
_cell.length_a   1.000
_cell.length_b   1.000
_cell.length_c   1.000
_cell.angle_alpha   90.00
_cell.angle_beta   90.00
_cell.angle_gamma   90.00
#
_symmetry.space_group_name_H-M   'P 1'
#
loop_
_entity.id
_entity.type
_entity.pdbx_description
1 polymer ?
#
loop_
_entity_poly.entity_id
_entity_poly.type
_entity_poly.pdbx_seq_one_letter_code
_entity_poly.pdbx_strand_id
1 'polypeptide(L)'
;MNYATVTTQVAEVTFPAGVEASAPYGEQADAIGFRNGASCLIEAKCSRSDLLADRKKPFRIEPEKGMGDWRFMISEPGIVNVEDLPSGWGLLHVIKGRVKKVHGWPGNGLWVNRDSKPFQANKQAECDYMFSALRRMDLRGHLKEVYDGVIVNKSEGTAA
;
A
#
# COMPACT_ATOMS: atom_id res chain seq x y z
N MET A 1 -3.32 -6.18 13.77
CA MET A 1 -3.77 -5.09 12.89
C MET A 1 -4.41 -5.72 11.67
N ASN A 2 -5.66 -5.40 11.32
CA ASN A 2 -6.33 -6.05 10.17
C ASN A 2 -6.02 -5.24 8.90
N TYR A 3 -4.96 -5.61 8.19
CA TYR A 3 -4.40 -4.85 7.06
C TYR A 3 -5.41 -4.65 5.91
N ALA A 4 -6.32 -5.60 5.70
CA ALA A 4 -7.27 -5.60 4.57
C ALA A 4 -8.27 -4.41 4.58
N THR A 5 -8.62 -3.87 5.75
CA THR A 5 -9.58 -2.74 5.86
C THR A 5 -8.91 -1.40 5.56
N VAL A 6 -7.59 -1.32 5.73
CA VAL A 6 -6.82 -0.10 5.48
C VAL A 6 -6.74 0.19 3.99
N THR A 7 -6.57 -0.85 3.19
CA THR A 7 -6.09 -0.75 1.81
C THR A 7 -7.20 -0.80 0.77
N THR A 8 -8.33 -1.45 1.10
CA THR A 8 -9.55 -1.46 0.28
C THR A 8 -10.24 -0.09 0.15
N GLN A 9 -9.91 0.89 1.00
CA GLN A 9 -10.38 2.27 0.87
C GLN A 9 -9.45 3.18 0.04
N VAL A 10 -8.31 2.66 -0.41
CA VAL A 10 -7.20 3.42 -1.03
C VAL A 10 -6.87 2.93 -2.44
N ALA A 11 -7.13 1.65 -2.72
CA ALA A 11 -6.71 0.97 -3.92
C ALA A 11 -7.69 -0.14 -4.33
N GLU A 12 -7.73 -0.43 -5.64
CA GLU A 12 -8.55 -1.47 -6.24
C GLU A 12 -7.96 -2.87 -5.99
N VAL A 13 -6.63 -2.96 -5.94
CA VAL A 13 -5.89 -4.19 -5.59
C VAL A 13 -4.86 -3.86 -4.53
N THR A 14 -4.73 -4.74 -3.53
CA THR A 14 -3.76 -4.59 -2.45
C THR A 14 -3.00 -5.88 -2.20
N PHE A 15 -1.69 -5.74 -2.01
CA PHE A 15 -0.87 -6.81 -1.45
C PHE A 15 -0.44 -6.45 -0.02
N PRO A 16 -0.85 -7.22 1.01
CA PRO A 16 -0.27 -7.10 2.35
C PRO A 16 1.13 -7.77 2.39
N ALA A 17 1.87 -7.53 3.47
CA ALA A 17 3.26 -7.93 3.74
C ALA A 17 3.67 -9.39 3.42
N GLY A 18 2.74 -10.29 3.10
CA GLY A 18 3.03 -11.68 2.72
C GLY A 18 3.46 -11.89 1.26
N VAL A 19 3.48 -10.85 0.42
CA VAL A 19 4.06 -10.92 -0.93
C VAL A 19 5.51 -10.45 -0.88
N GLU A 20 6.42 -11.40 -0.74
CA GLU A 20 7.85 -11.12 -0.93
C GLU A 20 8.14 -11.01 -2.43
N ALA A 21 8.61 -9.84 -2.86
CA ALA A 21 9.08 -9.60 -4.21
C ALA A 21 10.59 -9.37 -4.20
N SER A 22 11.27 -9.86 -5.23
CA SER A 22 12.69 -9.54 -5.46
C SER A 22 12.80 -8.18 -6.14
N ALA A 23 12.47 -7.11 -5.41
CA ALA A 23 12.57 -5.75 -5.94
C ALA A 23 14.07 -5.35 -6.10
N PRO A 24 14.43 -4.53 -7.12
CA PRO A 24 15.84 -4.24 -7.45
C PRO A 24 16.64 -3.57 -6.33
N TYR A 25 15.95 -2.88 -5.42
CA TYR A 25 16.53 -2.19 -4.27
C TYR A 25 16.12 -2.80 -2.92
N GLY A 26 15.52 -4.00 -2.94
CA GLY A 26 15.14 -4.74 -1.74
C GLY A 26 14.01 -4.11 -0.92
N GLU A 27 13.26 -3.15 -1.47
CA GLU A 27 12.10 -2.58 -0.78
C GLU A 27 11.01 -3.64 -0.61
N GLN A 28 10.58 -3.82 0.63
CA GLN A 28 9.42 -4.63 0.99
C GLN A 28 8.41 -3.75 1.70
N ALA A 29 7.28 -3.49 1.04
CA ALA A 29 6.19 -2.70 1.59
C ALA A 29 5.28 -3.56 2.49
N ASP A 30 4.84 -3.01 3.62
CA ASP A 30 3.85 -3.67 4.48
C ASP A 30 2.50 -3.80 3.80
N ALA A 31 2.13 -2.79 3.00
CA ALA A 31 1.11 -2.93 1.99
C ALA A 31 1.37 -2.01 0.80
N ILE A 32 1.00 -2.47 -0.39
CA ILE A 32 0.93 -1.61 -1.57
C ILE A 32 -0.41 -1.78 -2.27
N GLY A 33 -0.99 -0.67 -2.65
CA GLY A 33 -2.25 -0.57 -3.34
C GLY A 33 -2.10 0.04 -4.73
N PHE A 34 -2.84 -0.48 -5.70
CA PHE A 34 -2.88 0.04 -7.07
C PHE A 34 -4.27 0.53 -7.45
N ARG A 35 -4.31 1.65 -8.16
CA ARG A 35 -5.49 2.29 -8.78
C ARG A 35 -5.08 2.72 -10.19
N ASN A 36 -6.05 2.92 -11.09
CA ASN A 36 -5.77 3.49 -12.42
C ASN A 36 -4.84 4.72 -12.33
N GLY A 37 -3.63 4.59 -12.86
CA GLY A 37 -2.63 5.65 -12.92
C GLY A 37 -2.01 6.06 -11.59
N ALA A 38 -2.19 5.34 -10.48
CA ALA A 38 -1.62 5.69 -9.18
C ALA A 38 -1.32 4.47 -8.30
N SER A 39 -0.23 4.53 -7.53
CA SER A 39 0.10 3.54 -6.50
C SER A 39 0.19 4.19 -5.12
N CYS A 40 -0.17 3.42 -4.09
CA CYS A 40 -0.16 3.84 -2.69
C CYS A 40 0.61 2.82 -1.87
N LEU A 41 1.75 3.23 -1.31
CA LEU A 41 2.54 2.42 -0.40
C LEU A 41 2.20 2.78 1.05
N ILE A 42 2.05 1.76 1.89
CA ILE A 42 1.77 1.89 3.32
C ILE A 42 2.86 1.16 4.11
N GLU A 43 3.39 1.85 5.12
CA GLU A 43 4.40 1.34 6.04
C GLU A 43 3.85 1.42 7.47
N ALA A 44 3.65 0.26 8.09
CA ALA A 44 3.15 0.14 9.43
C ALA A 44 4.28 0.36 10.44
N LYS A 45 4.03 1.22 11.44
CA LYS A 45 4.96 1.47 12.54
C LYS A 45 4.31 1.13 13.86
N CYS A 46 4.94 0.20 14.58
CA CYS A 46 4.44 -0.30 15.87
C CYS A 46 5.16 0.31 17.08
N SER A 47 6.26 1.03 16.86
CA SER A 47 7.03 1.67 17.94
C SER A 47 7.91 2.82 17.42
N ARG A 48 8.43 3.65 18.34
CA ARG A 48 9.39 4.71 17.99
C ARG A 48 10.72 4.16 17.45
N SER A 49 11.18 3.02 17.97
CA SER A 49 12.41 2.38 17.49
C SER A 49 12.26 1.89 16.05
N ASP A 50 11.10 1.31 15.72
CA ASP A 50 10.76 0.88 14.37
C ASP A 50 10.72 2.06 13.38
N LEU A 51 10.13 3.20 13.78
CA LEU A 51 10.19 4.45 13.01
C LEU A 51 11.64 4.93 12.77
N LEU A 52 12.50 4.88 13.79
CA LEU A 52 13.90 5.30 13.66
C LEU A 52 14.72 4.38 12.75
N ALA A 53 14.42 3.08 12.74
CA ALA A 53 15.06 2.12 11.83
C ALA A 53 14.64 2.39 10.38
N ASP A 54 13.36 2.68 10.15
CA ASP A 54 12.80 2.96 8.82
C ASP A 54 13.43 4.19 8.15
N ARG A 55 13.78 5.23 8.93
CA ARG A 55 14.46 6.44 8.42
C ARG A 55 15.79 6.17 7.72
N LYS A 56 16.42 5.02 7.99
CA LYS A 56 17.73 4.65 7.42
C LYS A 56 17.62 3.91 6.09
N LYS A 57 16.40 3.57 5.64
CA LYS A 57 16.21 2.80 4.41
C LYS A 57 16.69 3.63 3.18
N PRO A 58 17.36 3.02 2.18
CA PRO A 58 17.94 3.77 1.05
C PRO A 58 16.94 4.62 0.26
N PHE A 59 15.71 4.11 0.07
CA PHE A 59 14.62 4.81 -0.63
C PHE A 59 13.96 5.92 0.22
N ARG A 60 14.47 6.20 1.41
CA ARG A 60 14.19 7.44 2.16
C ARG A 60 15.14 8.57 1.78
N ILE A 61 16.32 8.22 1.27
CA ILE A 61 17.37 9.14 0.81
C ILE A 61 17.20 9.42 -0.69
N GLU A 62 16.87 8.38 -1.47
CA GLU A 62 16.64 8.43 -2.92
C GLU A 62 15.20 7.95 -3.21
N PRO A 63 14.19 8.83 -3.06
CA PRO A 63 12.77 8.46 -3.14
C PRO A 63 12.38 7.78 -4.46
N GLU A 64 13.03 8.12 -5.57
CA GLU A 64 12.80 7.57 -6.90
C GLU A 64 13.11 6.08 -7.03
N LYS A 65 13.91 5.52 -6.10
CA LYS A 65 14.16 4.07 -6.02
C LYS A 65 13.01 3.32 -5.36
N GLY A 66 12.19 4.00 -4.56
CA GLY A 66 11.06 3.43 -3.85
C GLY A 66 9.77 3.38 -4.68
N MET A 67 8.87 2.48 -4.30
CA MET A 67 7.54 2.30 -4.86
C MET A 67 6.53 3.29 -4.25
N GLY A 68 5.34 3.37 -4.86
CA GLY A 68 4.26 4.23 -4.37
C GLY A 68 4.41 5.68 -4.82
N ASP A 69 3.46 6.14 -5.64
CA ASP A 69 3.31 7.56 -5.99
C ASP A 69 2.85 8.36 -4.76
N TRP A 70 2.04 7.71 -3.94
CA TRP A 70 1.61 8.16 -2.63
C TRP A 70 2.16 7.23 -1.57
N ARG A 71 2.64 7.79 -0.46
CA ARG A 71 3.30 7.01 0.59
C ARG A 71 2.81 7.43 1.95
N PHE A 72 2.39 6.47 2.77
CA PHE A 72 1.82 6.72 4.09
C PHE A 72 2.51 5.87 5.14
N MET A 73 2.79 6.48 6.28
CA MET A 73 3.01 5.73 7.51
C MET A 73 1.65 5.45 8.17
N ILE A 74 1.49 4.26 8.74
CA ILE A 74 0.31 3.91 9.54
C ILE A 74 0.73 3.42 10.93
N SER A 75 0.09 3.93 11.98
CA SER A 75 0.41 3.54 13.36
C SER A 75 -0.76 3.79 14.31
N GLU A 76 -0.64 3.36 15.56
CA GLU A 76 -1.51 3.89 16.62
C GLU A 76 -1.10 5.33 16.98
N PRO A 77 -2.04 6.17 17.49
CA PRO A 77 -1.72 7.53 17.91
C PRO A 77 -0.54 7.57 18.90
N GLY A 78 0.37 8.53 18.69
CA GLY A 78 1.55 8.75 19.55
C GLY A 78 2.81 7.99 19.12
N ILE A 79 2.73 7.05 18.17
CA ILE A 79 3.92 6.38 17.61
C ILE A 79 4.56 7.24 16.53
N VAL A 80 3.80 7.66 15.53
CA VAL A 80 4.26 8.58 14.47
C VAL A 80 3.44 9.86 14.56
N ASN A 81 4.12 11.00 14.66
CA ASN A 81 3.53 12.32 14.58
C ASN A 81 3.83 12.95 13.21
N VAL A 82 3.13 14.03 12.87
CA VAL A 82 3.26 14.68 11.56
C VAL A 82 4.68 15.24 11.38
N GLU A 83 5.28 15.71 12.47
CA GLU A 83 6.63 16.28 12.51
C GLU A 83 7.72 15.22 12.30
N ASP A 84 7.37 13.94 12.45
CA ASP A 84 8.28 12.84 12.21
C ASP A 84 8.38 12.41 10.74
N LEU A 85 7.46 12.89 9.90
CA LEU A 85 7.30 12.44 8.53
C LEU A 85 8.39 13.02 7.63
N PRO A 86 8.98 12.19 6.74
CA PRO A 86 9.74 12.72 5.62
C PRO A 86 8.84 13.56 4.71
N SER A 87 9.41 14.54 4.02
CA SER A 87 8.68 15.38 3.08
C SER A 87 7.89 14.56 2.06
N GLY A 88 6.64 14.96 1.81
CA GLY A 88 5.73 14.28 0.88
C GLY A 88 5.00 13.04 1.45
N TRP A 89 5.41 12.52 2.62
CA TRP A 89 4.71 11.39 3.24
C TRP A 89 3.43 11.83 3.94
N GLY A 90 2.42 10.98 3.86
CA GLY A 90 1.20 11.11 4.66
C GLY A 90 1.22 10.25 5.92
N LEU A 91 0.24 10.49 6.79
CA LEU A 91 0.05 9.76 8.04
C LEU A 91 -1.39 9.28 8.19
N LEU A 92 -1.50 8.01 8.56
CA LEU A 92 -2.73 7.35 8.93
C LEU A 92 -2.61 6.85 10.37
N HIS A 93 -3.69 6.97 11.15
CA HIS A 93 -3.78 6.34 12.46
C HIS A 93 -4.79 5.20 12.46
N VAL A 94 -4.51 4.14 13.21
CA VAL A 94 -5.48 3.11 13.54
C VAL A 94 -6.00 3.33 14.94
N ILE A 95 -7.31 3.56 15.06
CA ILE A 95 -8.00 3.78 16.34
C ILE A 95 -9.14 2.77 16.42
N LYS A 96 -9.06 1.85 17.40
CA LYS A 96 -10.06 0.78 17.60
C LYS A 96 -10.34 0.00 16.31
N GLY A 97 -9.29 -0.35 15.57
CA GLY A 97 -9.37 -1.09 14.31
C GLY A 97 -9.86 -0.30 13.09
N ARG A 98 -10.09 1.02 13.22
CA ARG A 98 -10.48 1.89 12.11
C ARG A 98 -9.35 2.82 11.70
N VAL A 99 -9.17 3.01 10.39
CA VAL A 99 -8.19 3.93 9.85
C VAL A 99 -8.73 5.36 9.84
N LYS A 100 -7.90 6.29 10.27
CA LYS A 100 -8.14 7.73 10.24
C LYS A 100 -7.04 8.41 9.44
N LYS A 101 -7.46 9.31 8.55
CA LYS A 101 -6.58 10.13 7.71
C LYS A 101 -6.11 11.31 8.54
N VAL A 102 -4.84 11.37 8.88
CA VAL A 102 -4.28 12.39 9.78
C VAL A 102 -3.60 13.49 8.97
N HIS A 103 -2.77 13.11 8.00
CA HIS A 103 -2.02 14.07 7.19
C HIS A 103 -1.76 13.55 5.77
N GLY A 104 -1.63 14.47 4.82
CA GLY A 104 -1.18 14.20 3.45
C GLY A 104 -2.15 13.39 2.58
N TRP A 105 -3.36 13.08 3.07
CA TRP A 105 -4.34 12.33 2.29
C TRP A 105 -4.97 13.21 1.20
N PRO A 106 -4.86 12.84 -0.09
CA PRO A 106 -5.35 13.68 -1.18
C PRO A 106 -6.86 13.52 -1.43
N GLY A 107 -7.45 14.57 -2.00
CA GLY A 107 -8.81 14.50 -2.58
C GLY A 107 -8.87 13.53 -3.76
N ASN A 108 -10.05 12.99 -4.07
CA ASN A 108 -10.20 11.89 -5.04
C ASN A 108 -9.64 12.20 -6.45
N GLY A 109 -9.82 13.43 -6.93
CA GLY A 109 -9.31 13.85 -8.25
C GLY A 109 -7.79 14.02 -8.32
N LEU A 110 -7.12 14.19 -7.17
CA LEU A 110 -5.69 14.45 -7.12
C LEU A 110 -4.86 13.18 -7.23
N TRP A 111 -5.42 12.01 -6.87
CA TRP A 111 -4.70 10.73 -6.90
C TRP A 111 -4.03 10.43 -8.25
N VAL A 112 -4.71 10.76 -9.35
CA VAL A 112 -4.25 10.47 -10.73
C VAL A 112 -3.60 11.68 -11.40
N ASN A 113 -3.70 12.86 -10.79
CA ASN A 113 -3.05 14.04 -11.31
C ASN A 113 -1.54 13.93 -11.06
N ARG A 114 -0.75 13.96 -12.13
CA ARG A 114 0.71 13.78 -12.07
C ARG A 114 1.40 14.80 -11.18
N ASP A 115 1.01 16.07 -11.29
CA ASP A 115 1.65 17.18 -10.58
C ASP A 115 1.27 17.22 -9.09
N SER A 116 0.21 16.50 -8.71
CA SER A 116 -0.23 16.36 -7.32
C SER A 116 0.51 15.25 -6.57
N LYS A 117 1.18 14.33 -7.27
CA LYS A 117 1.86 13.19 -6.66
C LYS A 117 3.16 13.66 -5.99
N PRO A 118 3.37 13.37 -4.70
CA PRO A 118 4.61 13.76 -4.02
C PRO A 118 5.83 13.00 -4.52
N PHE A 119 5.64 11.80 -5.10
CA PHE A 119 6.73 10.94 -5.55
C PHE A 119 6.52 10.46 -6.99
N GLN A 120 7.64 10.31 -7.69
CA GLN A 120 7.72 9.47 -8.88
C GLN A 120 8.09 8.06 -8.44
N ALA A 121 7.14 7.13 -8.49
CA ALA A 121 7.39 5.76 -8.04
C ALA A 121 8.27 4.96 -9.01
N ASN A 122 9.05 4.04 -8.44
CA ASN A 122 9.74 2.99 -9.17
C ASN A 122 8.74 1.96 -9.73
N LYS A 123 8.32 2.16 -10.98
CA LYS A 123 7.35 1.29 -11.64
C LYS A 123 7.86 -0.13 -11.90
N GLN A 124 9.17 -0.33 -12.02
CA GLN A 124 9.72 -1.67 -12.17
C GLN A 124 9.53 -2.48 -10.88
N ALA A 125 9.85 -1.90 -9.72
CA ALA A 125 9.65 -2.57 -8.43
C ALA A 125 8.16 -2.87 -8.17
N GLU A 126 7.25 -1.97 -8.58
CA GLU A 126 5.81 -2.21 -8.52
C GLU A 126 5.38 -3.40 -9.41
N CYS A 127 5.91 -3.48 -10.63
CA CYS A 127 5.69 -4.61 -11.53
C CYS A 127 6.23 -5.92 -10.96
N ASP A 128 7.39 -5.90 -10.32
CA ASP A 128 7.97 -7.09 -9.68
C ASP A 128 7.08 -7.60 -8.54
N TYR A 129 6.43 -6.69 -7.79
CA TYR A 129 5.40 -7.03 -6.81
C TYR A 129 4.17 -7.69 -7.44
N MET A 130 3.64 -7.10 -8.51
CA MET A 130 2.48 -7.65 -9.23
C MET A 130 2.80 -9.02 -9.84
N PHE A 131 3.98 -9.18 -10.47
CA PHE A 131 4.46 -10.44 -11.02
C PHE A 131 4.60 -11.51 -9.93
N SER A 132 5.18 -11.13 -8.79
CA SER A 132 5.33 -12.00 -7.62
C SER A 132 3.99 -12.49 -7.08
N ALA A 133 2.95 -11.64 -7.10
CA ALA A 133 1.60 -12.03 -6.72
C ALA A 133 0.93 -12.94 -7.75
N LEU A 134 0.97 -12.57 -9.04
CA LEU A 134 0.39 -13.36 -10.14
C LEU A 134 1.01 -14.75 -10.21
N ARG A 135 2.35 -14.86 -10.04
CA ARG A 135 3.04 -16.14 -10.00
C ARG A 135 2.54 -17.03 -8.85
N ARG A 136 2.24 -16.46 -7.68
CA ARG A 136 1.67 -17.21 -6.56
C ARG A 136 0.25 -17.67 -6.83
N MET A 137 -0.56 -16.86 -7.53
CA MET A 137 -1.89 -17.27 -7.97
C MET A 137 -1.82 -18.44 -8.95
N ASP A 138 -0.88 -18.39 -9.91
CA ASP A 138 -0.64 -19.47 -10.87
C ASP A 138 -0.21 -20.77 -10.18
N LEU A 139 0.79 -20.70 -9.29
CA LEU A 139 1.24 -21.86 -8.51
C LEU A 139 0.14 -22.48 -7.63
N ARG A 140 -0.89 -21.71 -7.26
CA ARG A 140 -2.06 -22.17 -6.51
C ARG A 140 -3.23 -22.60 -7.41
N GLY A 141 -3.08 -22.52 -8.73
CA GLY A 141 -4.09 -22.90 -9.70
C GLY A 141 -5.24 -21.90 -9.86
N HIS A 142 -5.08 -20.66 -9.36
CA HIS A 142 -6.09 -19.60 -9.48
C HIS A 142 -5.95 -18.78 -10.77
N LEU A 143 -4.86 -18.91 -11.53
CA LEU A 143 -4.65 -18.10 -12.74
C LEU A 143 -5.73 -18.32 -13.81
N LYS A 144 -6.28 -19.55 -13.91
CA LYS A 144 -7.39 -19.87 -14.82
C LYS A 144 -8.64 -19.00 -14.60
N GLU A 145 -8.87 -18.54 -13.36
CA GLU A 145 -10.03 -17.72 -12.98
C GLU A 145 -10.03 -16.34 -13.67
N VAL A 146 -8.87 -15.88 -14.16
CA VAL A 146 -8.76 -14.67 -14.97
C VAL A 146 -9.51 -14.81 -16.30
N TYR A 147 -9.55 -16.02 -16.87
CA TYR A 147 -10.22 -16.32 -18.13
C TYR A 147 -11.65 -16.81 -17.94
N ASP A 148 -11.86 -17.66 -16.92
CA ASP A 148 -13.13 -18.33 -16.69
C ASP A 148 -14.21 -17.39 -16.10
N GLY A 149 -13.81 -16.20 -15.65
CA GLY A 149 -14.66 -15.26 -14.92
C GLY A 149 -14.79 -15.64 -13.45
N VAL A 150 -14.88 -14.64 -12.57
CA VAL A 150 -15.01 -14.88 -11.13
C VAL A 150 -16.48 -15.23 -10.82
N ILE A 151 -16.75 -16.42 -10.30
CA ILE A 151 -18.04 -16.72 -9.68
C ILE A 151 -18.11 -15.92 -8.38
N VAL A 152 -18.65 -14.70 -8.46
CA VAL A 152 -19.00 -13.93 -7.26
C VAL A 152 -20.20 -14.62 -6.65
N ASN A 153 -20.02 -15.32 -5.52
CA ASN A 153 -21.13 -15.86 -4.74
C ASN A 153 -22.14 -14.75 -4.49
N LYS A 154 -23.25 -14.79 -5.22
CA LYS A 154 -24.41 -13.93 -5.02
C LYS A 154 -24.88 -14.20 -3.59
N SER A 155 -24.96 -13.16 -2.77
CA SER A 155 -25.57 -13.23 -1.45
C SER A 155 -26.89 -13.98 -1.56
N GLU A 156 -27.04 -15.09 -0.82
CA GLU A 156 -28.32 -15.75 -0.69
C GLU A 156 -29.34 -14.70 -0.24
N GLY A 157 -30.29 -14.42 -1.14
CA GLY A 157 -31.39 -13.53 -0.86
C GLY A 157 -32.17 -14.11 0.31
N THR A 158 -32.42 -13.27 1.30
CA THR A 158 -33.37 -13.48 2.39
C THR A 158 -34.66 -14.06 1.83
N ALA A 159 -34.91 -15.35 2.09
CA ALA A 159 -36.24 -15.93 1.95
C ALA A 159 -37.12 -15.39 3.07
N ALA A 160 -38.35 -15.04 2.69
CA ALA A 160 -39.37 -14.30 3.42
C ALA A 160 -39.77 -14.87 4.78
#